data_AF-W2RSG4-F1
#
_entry.id   AF-W2RSG4-F1
#
_cell.length_a   1.000
_cell.length_b   1.000
_cell.length_c   1.000
_cell.angle_alpha   90.00
_cell.angle_beta   90.00
_cell.angle_gamma   90.00
#
_symmetry.space_group_name_H-M   'P 1'
#
loop_
_entity.id
_entity.type
_entity.pdbx_description
1 polymer ?
#
loop_
_entity_poly.entity_id
_entity_poly.type
_entity_poly.pdbx_seq_one_letter_code
_entity_poly.pdbx_strand_id
1 'polypeptide(L)'
;MVRNLEYPKRAQNTVKRYDSRGTYDCGAIHQIINTTPVLHVAFPPGGDEPFAALLPMIGVMGSFDYPSADISEPLDCYLHGYVSARLMRLARDSEKGLPVTIAATKVDGLVLSLTPNSHSMNYRSAVLQGYAKPVEKVDEKLWAMEKITNKVIPDRWANTRVPPDGAEMSSTMILRVTIETASGKIRQGEPHDEAKDEKRPEITGSVWTGVVPVYEAYGEPIPSKGNQVEQLPTYINSYVARATEGNRTKALDAAKEP
;
A
#
# COMPACT_ATOMS: atom_id res chain seq x y z
N MET A 1 19.39 7.13 -19.65
CA MET A 1 18.39 7.31 -18.58
C MET A 1 17.13 6.59 -19.01
N VAL A 2 16.75 5.51 -18.31
CA VAL A 2 15.41 4.93 -18.49
C VAL A 2 14.44 5.95 -17.92
N ARG A 3 13.51 6.43 -18.74
CA ARG A 3 12.52 7.42 -18.33
C ARG A 3 11.37 6.65 -17.70
N ASN A 4 11.24 6.72 -16.39
CA ASN A 4 10.14 6.07 -15.70
C ASN A 4 8.82 6.79 -16.05
N LEU A 5 7.73 6.04 -16.10
CA LEU A 5 6.41 6.62 -16.30
C LEU A 5 5.93 7.26 -15.00
N GLU A 6 5.26 8.40 -15.14
CA GLU A 6 4.74 9.18 -14.01
C GLU A 6 3.24 9.43 -14.16
N TYR A 7 2.56 9.50 -13.03
CA TYR A 7 1.18 9.97 -12.95
C TYR A 7 1.08 11.47 -13.22
N PRO A 8 -0.01 11.94 -13.86
CA PRO A 8 -0.18 13.36 -14.12
C PRO A 8 -0.35 14.14 -12.81
N LYS A 9 0.37 15.26 -12.68
CA LYS A 9 0.20 16.21 -11.59
C LYS A 9 -1.06 17.06 -11.82
N ARG A 10 -1.91 17.12 -10.81
CA ARG A 10 -3.16 17.90 -10.76
C ARG A 10 -3.21 18.74 -9.49
N ALA A 11 -4.10 19.72 -9.44
CA ALA A 11 -4.26 20.57 -8.27
C ALA A 11 -4.51 19.77 -6.98
N GLN A 12 -5.28 18.68 -7.05
CA GLN A 12 -5.67 17.87 -5.89
C GLN A 12 -4.61 16.88 -5.38
N ASN A 13 -3.64 16.44 -6.19
CA ASN A 13 -2.60 15.49 -5.77
C ASN A 13 -1.20 16.11 -5.64
N THR A 14 -1.04 17.39 -6.02
CA THR A 14 0.26 18.06 -5.98
C THR A 14 0.76 18.20 -4.55
N VAL A 15 1.90 17.56 -4.25
CA VAL A 15 2.60 17.70 -2.97
C VAL A 15 3.18 19.11 -2.87
N LYS A 16 2.68 19.91 -1.91
CA LYS A 16 3.11 21.31 -1.71
C LYS A 16 4.17 21.50 -0.62
N ARG A 17 3.98 20.87 0.54
CA ARG A 17 4.90 21.00 1.69
C ARG A 17 5.95 19.90 1.65
N TYR A 18 7.23 20.26 1.69
CA TYR A 18 8.35 19.32 1.46
C TYR A 18 8.15 18.58 0.13
N ASP A 19 7.97 19.35 -0.94
CA ASP A 19 7.70 18.87 -2.30
C ASP A 19 8.87 18.05 -2.89
N SER A 20 10.09 18.30 -2.45
CA SER A 20 11.28 17.48 -2.74
C SER A 20 11.12 16.01 -2.31
N ARG A 21 10.21 15.72 -1.38
CA ARG A 21 9.86 14.36 -0.94
C ARG A 21 8.74 13.73 -1.78
N GLY A 22 8.12 14.51 -2.66
CA GLY A 22 7.03 14.06 -3.51
C GLY A 22 7.55 13.26 -4.70
N THR A 23 6.86 12.17 -5.04
CA THR A 23 7.11 11.40 -6.26
C THR A 23 5.81 11.14 -7.00
N TYR A 24 5.89 11.03 -8.32
CA TYR A 24 4.77 10.67 -9.19
C TYR A 24 5.09 9.43 -10.02
N ASP A 25 6.25 8.82 -9.77
CA ASP A 25 6.75 7.62 -10.42
C ASP A 25 5.79 6.43 -10.18
N CYS A 26 5.35 5.80 -11.28
CA CYS A 26 4.44 4.65 -11.23
C CYS A 26 5.03 3.50 -10.41
N GLY A 27 6.31 3.18 -10.63
CA GLY A 27 7.01 2.07 -9.97
C GLY A 27 7.03 2.23 -8.45
N ALA A 28 7.45 3.40 -7.97
CA ALA A 28 7.49 3.73 -6.55
C ALA A 28 6.10 3.68 -5.91
N ILE A 29 5.09 4.28 -6.55
CA ILE A 29 3.71 4.31 -6.05
C ILE A 29 3.12 2.90 -6.00
N HIS A 30 3.24 2.13 -7.08
CA HIS A 30 2.71 0.76 -7.14
C HIS A 30 3.42 -0.15 -6.14
N GLN A 31 4.73 0.01 -5.95
CA GLN A 31 5.47 -0.74 -4.94
C GLN A 31 4.97 -0.44 -3.53
N ILE A 32 4.69 0.84 -3.19
CA ILE A 32 4.12 1.21 -1.88
C ILE A 32 2.77 0.52 -1.68
N ILE A 33 1.88 0.59 -2.68
CA ILE A 33 0.54 -0.04 -2.61
C ILE A 33 0.66 -1.55 -2.47
N ASN A 34 1.50 -2.22 -3.27
CA ASN A 34 1.63 -3.68 -3.27
C ASN A 34 2.33 -4.22 -2.03
N THR A 35 3.20 -3.44 -1.38
CA THR A 35 3.89 -3.83 -0.15
C THR A 35 3.18 -3.37 1.14
N THR A 36 2.05 -2.69 1.03
CA THR A 36 1.22 -2.30 2.18
C THR A 36 0.06 -3.30 2.34
N PRO A 37 -0.04 -4.04 3.46
CA PRO A 37 -1.08 -5.06 3.65
C PRO A 37 -2.51 -4.52 3.61
N VAL A 38 -2.73 -3.33 4.20
CA VAL A 38 -4.04 -2.70 4.33
C VAL A 38 -4.05 -1.35 3.61
N LEU A 39 -4.97 -1.21 2.66
CA LEU A 39 -5.27 0.06 1.99
C LEU A 39 -6.44 0.75 2.69
N HIS A 40 -6.39 2.07 2.77
CA HIS A 40 -7.50 2.88 3.30
C HIS A 40 -8.26 3.47 2.11
N VAL A 41 -9.49 2.99 1.89
CA VAL A 41 -10.31 3.35 0.73
C VAL A 41 -11.40 4.34 1.17
N ALA A 42 -11.26 5.59 0.76
CA ALA A 42 -12.21 6.66 1.00
C ALA A 42 -13.15 6.85 -0.20
N PHE A 43 -14.44 7.01 0.05
CA PHE A 43 -15.46 7.20 -0.98
C PHE A 43 -16.67 7.98 -0.45
N PRO A 44 -17.45 8.66 -1.31
CA PRO A 44 -18.69 9.30 -0.88
C PRO A 44 -19.71 8.22 -0.47
N PRO A 45 -20.27 8.26 0.75
CA PRO A 45 -21.20 7.24 1.24
C PRO A 45 -22.59 7.27 0.57
N GLY A 46 -22.87 8.28 -0.27
CA GLY A 46 -24.18 8.57 -0.84
C GLY A 46 -25.05 9.44 0.09
N GLY A 47 -26.05 10.11 -0.48
CA GLY A 47 -26.92 11.04 0.27
C GLY A 47 -26.20 12.33 0.70
N ASP A 48 -26.77 13.02 1.68
CA ASP A 48 -26.27 14.31 2.20
C ASP A 48 -25.26 14.15 3.36
N GLU A 49 -24.53 13.04 3.37
CA GLU A 49 -23.53 12.74 4.40
C GLU A 49 -22.31 13.68 4.27
N PRO A 50 -21.93 14.41 5.33
CA PRO A 50 -20.86 15.41 5.26
C PRO A 50 -19.46 14.79 5.20
N PHE A 51 -19.31 13.51 5.54
CA PHE A 51 -18.02 12.83 5.63
C PHE A 51 -17.91 11.71 4.60
N ALA A 52 -16.71 11.52 4.05
CA ALA A 52 -16.39 10.34 3.28
C ALA A 52 -16.46 9.08 4.18
N ALA A 53 -16.97 7.98 3.62
CA ALA A 53 -16.75 6.67 4.22
C ALA A 53 -15.30 6.26 4.01
N LEU A 54 -14.69 5.61 5.01
CA LEU A 54 -13.33 5.08 4.94
C LEU A 54 -13.34 3.61 5.35
N LEU A 55 -12.83 2.72 4.49
CA LEU A 55 -12.75 1.29 4.76
C LEU A 55 -11.31 0.78 4.65
N PRO A 56 -10.81 0.00 5.63
CA PRO A 56 -9.59 -0.77 5.46
C PRO A 56 -9.88 -1.98 4.56
N MET A 57 -9.11 -2.14 3.48
CA MET A 57 -9.31 -3.18 2.47
C MET A 57 -7.99 -3.77 1.98
N ILE A 58 -8.03 -5.01 1.52
CA ILE A 58 -6.95 -5.59 0.72
C ILE A 58 -7.17 -5.16 -0.73
N GLY A 59 -6.12 -4.66 -1.36
CA GLY A 59 -6.13 -4.39 -2.80
C GLY A 59 -4.75 -4.50 -3.41
N VAL A 60 -4.67 -4.65 -4.72
CA VAL A 60 -3.40 -4.91 -5.43
C VAL A 60 -3.38 -4.16 -6.76
N MET A 61 -2.22 -3.61 -7.11
CA MET A 61 -1.98 -3.04 -8.43
C MET A 61 -1.73 -4.15 -9.45
N GLY A 62 -2.35 -4.06 -10.61
CA GLY A 62 -2.09 -4.97 -11.72
C GLY A 62 -2.79 -4.55 -13.01
N SER A 63 -2.54 -5.28 -14.09
CA SER A 63 -3.21 -5.09 -15.37
C SER A 63 -3.70 -6.43 -15.90
N PHE A 64 -5.01 -6.55 -16.08
CA PHE A 64 -5.61 -7.74 -16.69
C PHE A 64 -5.43 -7.72 -18.21
N ASP A 65 -5.62 -6.57 -18.85
CA ASP A 65 -5.48 -6.42 -20.30
C ASP A 65 -4.02 -6.59 -20.77
N TYR A 66 -3.05 -6.29 -19.90
CA TYR A 66 -1.61 -6.47 -20.16
C TYR A 66 -0.95 -7.23 -19.00
N PRO A 67 -1.09 -8.57 -18.92
CA PRO A 67 -0.59 -9.35 -17.78
C PRO A 67 0.94 -9.31 -17.60
N SER A 68 1.68 -8.96 -18.65
CA SER A 68 3.14 -8.78 -18.63
C SER A 68 3.59 -7.41 -18.14
N ALA A 69 2.65 -6.48 -17.89
CA ALA A 69 2.98 -5.12 -17.47
C ALA A 69 3.75 -5.13 -16.15
N ASP A 70 4.87 -4.42 -16.11
CA ASP A 70 5.66 -4.28 -14.89
C ASP A 70 5.08 -3.20 -13.96
N ILE A 71 5.61 -3.12 -12.73
CA ILE A 71 5.10 -2.17 -11.71
C ILE A 71 5.31 -0.70 -12.10
N SER A 72 6.15 -0.41 -13.08
CA SER A 72 6.46 0.93 -13.58
C SER A 72 5.56 1.33 -14.75
N GLU A 73 4.69 0.43 -15.20
CA GLU A 73 3.66 0.68 -16.21
C GLU A 73 2.35 1.19 -15.59
N PRO A 74 1.42 1.75 -16.39
CA PRO A 74 0.09 2.11 -15.89
C PRO A 74 -0.69 0.85 -15.48
N LEU A 75 -1.13 0.80 -14.22
CA LEU A 75 -1.87 -0.32 -13.64
C LEU A 75 -3.18 0.17 -13.04
N ASP A 76 -4.15 -0.73 -12.91
CA ASP A 76 -5.37 -0.52 -12.14
C ASP A 76 -5.19 -1.05 -10.70
N CYS A 77 -5.97 -0.54 -9.75
CA CYS A 77 -6.04 -1.10 -8.39
C CYS A 77 -7.27 -2.00 -8.25
N TYR A 78 -7.08 -3.26 -7.87
CA TYR A 78 -8.16 -4.23 -7.66
C TYR A 78 -8.47 -4.37 -6.18
N LEU A 79 -9.73 -4.19 -5.79
CA LEU A 79 -10.22 -4.29 -4.42
C LEU A 79 -11.17 -5.48 -4.28
N HIS A 80 -11.00 -6.28 -3.23
CA HIS A 80 -11.90 -7.39 -2.91
C HIS A 80 -12.90 -7.03 -1.81
N GLY A 81 -14.13 -7.55 -1.90
CA GLY A 81 -15.07 -7.49 -0.79
C GLY A 81 -16.39 -8.21 -1.06
N TYR A 82 -17.21 -8.28 -0.01
CA TYR A 82 -18.52 -8.93 -0.07
C TYR A 82 -19.50 -8.13 -0.93
N VAL A 83 -20.25 -8.82 -1.78
CA VAL A 83 -21.11 -8.23 -2.82
C VAL A 83 -22.13 -7.21 -2.29
N SER A 84 -22.59 -7.35 -1.04
CA SER A 84 -23.58 -6.45 -0.42
C SER A 84 -22.97 -5.29 0.37
N ALA A 85 -21.63 -5.22 0.47
CA ALA A 85 -20.96 -4.13 1.17
C ALA A 85 -21.30 -2.78 0.51
N ARG A 86 -21.41 -1.72 1.32
CA ARG A 86 -21.85 -0.39 0.85
C ARG A 86 -21.02 0.12 -0.34
N LEU A 87 -19.69 -0.01 -0.27
CA LEU A 87 -18.79 0.38 -1.36
C LEU A 87 -19.14 -0.36 -2.67
N MET A 88 -19.35 -1.68 -2.59
CA MET A 88 -19.65 -2.54 -3.73
C MET A 88 -20.97 -2.16 -4.41
N ARG A 89 -22.01 -1.89 -3.61
CA ARG A 89 -23.31 -1.43 -4.13
C ARG A 89 -23.19 -0.07 -4.83
N LEU A 90 -22.57 0.91 -4.18
CA LEU A 90 -22.42 2.26 -4.75
C LEU A 90 -21.56 2.26 -6.03
N ALA A 91 -20.53 1.41 -6.09
CA ALA A 91 -19.72 1.24 -7.30
C ALA A 91 -20.51 0.63 -8.45
N ARG A 92 -21.38 -0.36 -8.18
CA ARG A 92 -22.27 -0.96 -9.18
C ARG A 92 -23.30 0.04 -9.72
N ASP A 93 -23.86 0.86 -8.84
CA ASP A 93 -24.90 1.83 -9.21
C ASP A 93 -24.34 3.08 -9.91
N SER A 94 -23.01 3.20 -10.03
CA SER A 94 -22.33 4.35 -10.62
C SER A 94 -21.93 4.10 -12.07
N GLU A 95 -22.65 4.71 -13.02
CA GLU A 95 -22.41 4.56 -14.46
C GLU A 95 -20.97 4.97 -14.87
N LYS A 96 -20.46 6.07 -14.31
CA LYS A 96 -19.10 6.57 -14.56
C LYS A 96 -18.04 5.91 -13.67
N GLY A 97 -18.45 5.05 -12.73
CA GLY A 97 -17.61 4.50 -11.68
C GLY A 97 -17.61 5.39 -10.45
N LEU A 98 -17.58 4.77 -9.27
CA LEU A 98 -17.60 5.49 -8.00
C LEU A 98 -16.24 6.15 -7.78
N PRO A 99 -16.16 7.48 -7.58
CA PRO A 99 -14.89 8.13 -7.25
C PRO A 99 -14.39 7.62 -5.91
N VAL A 100 -13.12 7.19 -5.87
CA VAL A 100 -12.45 6.70 -4.67
C VAL A 100 -11.08 7.37 -4.50
N THR A 101 -10.66 7.52 -3.26
CA THR A 101 -9.28 7.87 -2.88
C THR A 101 -8.71 6.76 -2.03
N ILE A 102 -7.55 6.21 -2.43
CA ILE A 102 -6.93 5.05 -1.78
C ILE A 102 -5.59 5.48 -1.20
N ALA A 103 -5.38 5.27 0.09
CA ALA A 103 -4.13 5.60 0.77
C ALA A 103 -3.41 4.35 1.30
N ALA A 104 -2.08 4.35 1.17
CA ALA A 104 -1.17 3.38 1.76
C ALA A 104 0.02 4.10 2.38
N THR A 105 0.44 3.66 3.57
CA THR A 105 1.58 4.24 4.30
C THR A 105 2.37 3.14 4.98
N LYS A 106 3.70 3.22 4.90
CA LYS A 106 4.64 2.45 5.72
C LYS A 106 5.51 3.41 6.52
N VAL A 107 5.70 3.13 7.80
CA VAL A 107 6.64 3.84 8.66
C VAL A 107 7.94 3.04 8.68
N ASP A 108 9.04 3.69 8.33
CA ASP A 108 10.37 3.09 8.21
C ASP A 108 11.30 3.54 9.35
N GLY A 109 10.95 4.58 10.13
CA GLY A 109 11.72 4.98 11.31
C GLY A 109 11.16 6.16 12.09
N LEU A 110 11.49 6.25 13.38
CA LEU A 110 11.20 7.40 14.25
C LEU A 110 12.40 8.34 14.26
N VAL A 111 12.20 9.61 13.92
CA VAL A 111 13.27 10.59 13.77
C VAL A 111 13.28 11.49 15.00
N LEU A 112 14.33 11.36 15.81
CA LEU A 112 14.49 12.03 17.10
C LEU A 112 15.50 13.18 16.95
N SER A 113 15.03 14.41 17.16
CA SER A 113 15.73 15.68 16.90
C SER A 113 16.02 16.43 18.20
N LEU A 114 16.81 17.50 18.15
CA LEU A 114 17.12 18.34 19.32
C LEU A 114 15.91 19.07 19.89
N THR A 115 14.89 19.36 19.05
CA THR A 115 13.70 20.11 19.48
C THR A 115 12.38 19.41 19.15
N PRO A 116 11.31 19.65 19.94
CA PRO A 116 10.01 19.03 19.71
C PRO A 116 9.45 19.20 18.29
N ASN A 117 9.73 20.34 17.65
CA ASN A 117 9.18 20.69 16.34
C ASN A 117 9.90 20.00 15.17
N SER A 118 11.11 19.49 15.39
CA SER A 118 11.92 18.83 14.36
C SER A 118 11.81 17.31 14.38
N HIS A 119 11.16 16.73 15.40
CA HIS A 119 10.81 15.31 15.40
C HIS A 119 9.98 14.93 14.17
N SER A 120 10.21 13.73 13.65
CA SER A 120 9.54 13.26 12.43
C SER A 120 9.50 11.74 12.35
N MET A 121 9.14 11.23 11.17
CA MET A 121 9.18 9.80 10.85
C MET A 121 9.76 9.61 9.45
N ASN A 122 10.62 8.61 9.26
CA ASN A 122 10.87 8.06 7.93
C ASN A 122 9.63 7.27 7.51
N TYR A 123 9.16 7.50 6.29
CA TYR A 123 7.95 6.88 5.76
C TYR A 123 7.96 6.84 4.24
N ARG A 124 7.13 5.95 3.71
CA ARG A 124 6.71 5.93 2.31
C ARG A 124 5.19 5.88 2.27
N SER A 125 4.57 6.82 1.56
CA SER A 125 3.13 6.82 1.36
C SER A 125 2.75 7.03 -0.09
N ALA A 126 1.58 6.53 -0.45
CA ALA A 126 0.97 6.70 -1.76
C ALA A 126 -0.52 7.00 -1.61
N VAL A 127 -1.02 7.92 -2.44
CA VAL A 127 -2.43 8.24 -2.57
C VAL A 127 -2.82 8.07 -4.03
N LEU A 128 -3.77 7.18 -4.29
CA LEU A 128 -4.39 6.99 -5.60
C LEU A 128 -5.75 7.68 -5.63
N GLN A 129 -6.10 8.29 -6.75
CA GLN A 129 -7.43 8.82 -7.00
C GLN A 129 -7.93 8.26 -8.33
N GLY A 130 -9.15 7.74 -8.34
CA GLY A 130 -9.67 7.02 -9.50
C GLY A 130 -11.14 6.68 -9.39
N TYR A 131 -11.60 5.84 -10.31
CA TYR A 131 -13.00 5.44 -10.42
C TYR A 131 -13.13 3.93 -10.31
N ALA A 132 -13.88 3.47 -9.31
CA ALA A 132 -14.11 2.07 -9.04
C ALA A 132 -15.33 1.55 -9.82
N LYS A 133 -15.16 0.43 -10.53
CA LYS A 133 -16.23 -0.31 -11.21
C LYS A 133 -16.16 -1.80 -10.88
N PRO A 134 -17.29 -2.50 -10.80
CA PRO A 134 -17.27 -3.96 -10.71
C PRO A 134 -16.55 -4.60 -11.90
N VAL A 135 -15.80 -5.65 -11.62
CA VAL A 135 -15.26 -6.54 -12.65
C VAL A 135 -16.39 -7.45 -13.13
N GLU A 136 -16.72 -7.36 -14.42
CA GLU A 136 -17.85 -8.10 -15.02
C GLU A 136 -17.41 -9.41 -15.67
N LYS A 137 -16.18 -9.49 -16.19
CA LYS A 137 -15.69 -10.70 -16.85
C LYS A 137 -15.20 -11.71 -15.81
N VAL A 138 -15.57 -12.98 -16.00
CA VAL A 138 -15.25 -14.06 -15.05
C VAL A 138 -13.74 -14.34 -15.00
N ASP A 139 -13.05 -14.27 -16.13
CA ASP A 139 -11.60 -14.45 -16.24
C ASP A 139 -10.83 -13.34 -15.53
N GLU A 140 -11.22 -12.08 -15.72
CA GLU A 140 -10.67 -10.92 -15.00
C GLU A 140 -10.90 -11.05 -13.49
N LYS A 141 -12.09 -11.50 -13.08
CA LYS A 141 -12.41 -11.71 -11.67
C LYS A 141 -11.52 -12.77 -11.04
N LEU A 142 -11.34 -13.92 -11.70
CA LEU A 142 -10.48 -15.01 -11.22
C LEU A 142 -9.00 -14.55 -11.16
N TRP A 143 -8.52 -13.86 -12.19
CA TRP A 143 -7.19 -13.27 -12.21
C TRP A 143 -6.98 -12.29 -11.04
N ALA A 144 -7.94 -11.41 -10.77
CA ALA A 144 -7.85 -10.45 -9.67
C ALA A 144 -7.90 -11.15 -8.31
N MET A 145 -8.75 -12.16 -8.14
CA MET A 145 -8.81 -12.98 -6.94
C MET A 145 -7.48 -13.70 -6.68
N GLU A 146 -6.84 -14.24 -7.72
CA GLU A 146 -5.50 -14.82 -7.61
C GLU A 146 -4.47 -13.78 -7.16
N LYS A 147 -4.42 -12.60 -7.80
CA LYS A 147 -3.48 -11.53 -7.44
C LYS A 147 -3.68 -11.06 -5.99
N ILE A 148 -4.93 -10.88 -5.55
CA ILE A 148 -5.26 -10.47 -4.18
C ILE A 148 -4.87 -11.56 -3.17
N THR A 149 -5.13 -12.82 -3.50
CA THR A 149 -4.74 -13.96 -2.65
C THR A 149 -3.22 -14.05 -2.52
N ASN A 150 -2.50 -13.88 -3.63
CA ASN A 150 -1.04 -13.89 -3.66
C ASN A 150 -0.41 -12.63 -3.04
N LYS A 151 -1.17 -11.54 -2.87
CA LYS A 151 -0.73 -10.38 -2.07
C LYS A 151 -0.69 -10.69 -0.57
N VAL A 152 -1.58 -11.55 -0.07
CA VAL A 152 -1.55 -11.98 1.35
C VAL A 152 -0.26 -12.74 1.63
N ILE A 153 0.02 -13.74 0.80
CA ILE A 153 1.31 -14.42 0.76
C ILE A 153 1.54 -14.94 -0.67
N PRO A 154 2.72 -14.73 -1.27
CA PRO A 154 3.00 -15.21 -2.62
C PRO A 154 2.72 -16.71 -2.77
N ASP A 155 2.30 -17.11 -3.96
CA ASP A 155 1.95 -18.49 -4.34
C ASP A 155 0.79 -19.12 -3.56
N ARG A 156 0.05 -18.35 -2.75
CA ARG A 156 -1.04 -18.88 -1.92
C ARG A 156 -2.20 -19.45 -2.72
N TRP A 157 -2.51 -18.84 -3.85
CA TRP A 157 -3.62 -19.25 -4.71
C TRP A 157 -3.46 -20.72 -5.16
N ALA A 158 -2.31 -21.07 -5.73
CA ALA A 158 -1.99 -22.42 -6.19
C ALA A 158 -1.89 -23.44 -5.03
N ASN A 159 -1.70 -22.97 -3.80
CA ASN A 159 -1.57 -23.78 -2.59
C ASN A 159 -2.86 -23.77 -1.73
N THR A 160 -4.02 -23.53 -2.36
CA THR A 160 -5.36 -23.61 -1.76
C THR A 160 -6.29 -24.37 -2.73
N ARG A 161 -7.49 -24.78 -2.28
CA ARG A 161 -8.50 -25.36 -3.18
C ARG A 161 -8.91 -24.35 -4.24
N VAL A 162 -8.71 -24.69 -5.51
CA VAL A 162 -9.07 -23.88 -6.67
C VAL A 162 -9.78 -24.72 -7.75
N PRO A 163 -10.65 -24.12 -8.59
CA PRO A 163 -11.13 -22.74 -8.51
C PRO A 163 -12.12 -22.53 -7.36
N PRO A 164 -12.42 -21.27 -6.99
CA PRO A 164 -13.53 -20.96 -6.09
C PRO A 164 -14.83 -21.56 -6.61
N ASP A 165 -15.69 -22.02 -5.71
CA ASP A 165 -16.98 -22.60 -6.06
C ASP A 165 -18.03 -21.52 -6.39
N GLY A 166 -19.24 -21.96 -6.80
CA GLY A 166 -20.30 -21.03 -7.20
C GLY A 166 -20.76 -20.09 -6.08
N ALA A 167 -20.75 -20.53 -4.82
CA ALA A 167 -21.15 -19.70 -3.69
C ALA A 167 -20.09 -18.63 -3.37
N GLU A 168 -18.82 -19.02 -3.38
CA GLU A 168 -17.68 -18.12 -3.23
C GLU A 168 -17.63 -17.08 -4.36
N MET A 169 -17.88 -17.51 -5.60
CA MET A 169 -17.94 -16.62 -6.77
C MET A 169 -19.13 -15.66 -6.71
N SER A 170 -20.28 -16.08 -6.20
CA SER A 170 -21.49 -15.24 -6.14
C SER A 170 -21.45 -14.22 -4.99
N SER A 171 -20.84 -14.60 -3.87
CA SER A 171 -20.72 -13.76 -2.67
C SER A 171 -19.61 -12.70 -2.77
N THR A 172 -18.61 -12.94 -3.61
CA THR A 172 -17.46 -12.06 -3.80
C THR A 172 -17.70 -11.05 -4.92
N MET A 173 -17.38 -9.78 -4.70
CA MET A 173 -17.19 -8.78 -5.76
C MET A 173 -15.74 -8.29 -5.78
N ILE A 174 -15.22 -8.10 -6.99
CA ILE A 174 -13.97 -7.37 -7.22
C ILE A 174 -14.32 -6.02 -7.86
N LEU A 175 -13.74 -4.94 -7.33
CA LEU A 175 -13.74 -3.65 -8.00
C LEU A 175 -12.40 -3.44 -8.69
N ARG A 176 -12.44 -3.00 -9.94
CA ARG A 176 -11.30 -2.40 -10.63
C ARG A 176 -11.37 -0.89 -10.49
N VAL A 177 -10.30 -0.30 -10.02
CA VAL A 177 -10.16 1.16 -9.88
C VAL A 177 -9.19 1.64 -10.93
N THR A 178 -9.71 2.33 -11.93
CA THR A 178 -8.88 3.02 -12.92
C THR A 178 -8.31 4.29 -12.31
N ILE A 179 -6.98 4.37 -12.30
CA ILE A 179 -6.26 5.44 -11.62
C ILE A 179 -6.16 6.65 -12.53
N GLU A 180 -6.82 7.74 -12.11
CA GLU A 180 -6.86 9.00 -12.83
C GLU A 180 -5.61 9.86 -12.53
N THR A 181 -5.13 9.77 -11.29
CA THR A 181 -3.93 10.44 -10.81
C THR A 181 -3.48 9.81 -9.50
N ALA A 182 -2.18 9.91 -9.18
CA ALA A 182 -1.63 9.47 -7.92
C ALA A 182 -0.46 10.34 -7.49
N SER A 183 -0.13 10.33 -6.21
CA SER A 183 1.11 10.90 -5.70
C SER A 183 1.68 10.04 -4.58
N GLY A 184 3.00 9.98 -4.53
CA GLY A 184 3.76 9.38 -3.44
C GLY A 184 4.49 10.44 -2.63
N LYS A 185 4.81 10.12 -1.38
CA LYS A 185 5.67 10.96 -0.55
C LYS A 185 6.59 10.08 0.29
N ILE A 186 7.89 10.36 0.22
CA ILE A 186 8.93 9.54 0.82
C ILE A 186 9.83 10.43 1.67
N ARG A 187 9.94 10.11 2.96
CA ARG A 187 10.97 10.70 3.85
C ARG A 187 11.92 9.60 4.27
N GLN A 188 13.20 9.84 4.06
CA GLN A 188 14.32 9.04 4.55
C GLN A 188 15.33 9.98 5.21
N GLY A 189 16.30 9.40 5.89
CA GLY A 189 17.45 10.07 6.47
C GLY A 189 17.25 10.59 7.89
N GLU A 190 18.29 11.28 8.35
CA GLU A 190 18.49 11.70 9.73
C GLU A 190 17.58 12.88 10.15
N PRO A 191 17.60 13.28 11.43
CA PRO A 191 17.00 14.54 11.87
C PRO A 191 17.70 15.73 11.21
N HIS A 192 16.96 16.81 10.96
CA HIS A 192 17.53 18.05 10.44
C HIS A 192 17.21 19.17 11.42
N ASP A 193 18.15 19.43 12.33
CA ASP A 193 18.01 20.43 13.37
C ASP A 193 18.40 21.82 12.88
N GLU A 194 17.92 22.86 13.58
CA GLU A 194 18.28 24.22 13.23
C GLU A 194 19.71 24.53 13.69
N ALA A 195 20.50 25.20 12.84
CA ALA A 195 21.88 25.57 13.15
C ALA A 195 22.05 26.38 14.46
N LYS A 196 20.99 27.03 14.95
CA LYS A 196 21.01 27.74 16.24
C LYS A 196 21.07 26.79 17.44
N ASP A 197 20.51 25.59 17.31
CA ASP A 197 20.45 24.57 18.36
C ASP A 197 21.64 23.60 18.25
N GLU A 198 22.08 23.28 17.03
CA GLU A 198 23.30 22.48 16.80
C GLU A 198 24.57 23.12 17.39
N LYS A 199 24.60 24.46 17.50
CA LYS A 199 25.72 25.23 18.06
C LYS A 199 25.67 25.41 19.57
N ARG A 200 24.75 24.73 20.27
CA ARG A 200 24.52 24.86 21.71
C ARG A 200 24.97 23.59 22.45
N PRO A 201 26.21 23.54 22.98
CA PRO A 201 26.75 22.35 23.64
C PRO A 201 25.91 21.86 24.82
N GLU A 202 25.18 22.74 25.49
CA GLU A 202 24.27 22.38 26.57
C GLU A 202 23.07 21.56 26.08
N ILE A 203 22.66 21.73 24.81
CA ILE A 203 21.61 20.93 24.18
C ILE A 203 22.22 19.70 23.52
N THR A 204 23.22 19.88 22.64
CA THR A 204 23.81 18.76 21.89
C THR A 204 24.54 17.75 22.77
N GLY A 205 25.00 18.16 23.95
CA GLY A 205 25.58 17.28 24.96
C GLY A 205 24.56 16.60 25.89
N SER A 206 23.29 17.01 25.88
CA SER A 206 22.25 16.48 26.79
C SER A 206 21.07 15.81 26.08
N VAL A 207 20.88 16.05 24.78
CA VAL A 207 19.78 15.49 23.97
C VAL A 207 20.35 14.53 22.93
N TRP A 208 19.91 13.27 22.99
CA TRP A 208 20.25 12.28 21.96
C TRP A 208 19.43 12.54 20.70
N THR A 209 20.09 12.50 19.53
CA THR A 209 19.45 12.57 18.22
C THR A 209 19.75 11.32 17.41
N GLY A 210 18.85 10.99 16.49
CA GLY A 210 19.03 9.87 15.57
C GLY A 210 17.72 9.29 15.08
N VAL A 211 17.81 8.12 14.46
CA VAL A 211 16.65 7.41 13.93
C VAL A 211 16.52 6.05 14.62
N VAL A 212 15.32 5.73 15.09
CA VAL A 212 14.95 4.36 15.50
C VAL A 212 14.27 3.70 14.30
N PRO A 213 14.91 2.75 13.59
CA PRO A 213 14.29 2.08 12.44
C PRO A 213 13.02 1.33 12.86
N VAL A 214 11.99 1.41 12.03
CA VAL A 214 10.70 0.73 12.23
C VAL A 214 10.43 -0.14 11.00
N TYR A 215 10.07 -1.40 11.22
CA TYR A 215 9.73 -2.30 10.12
C TYR A 215 8.71 -3.35 10.59
N GLU A 216 7.92 -3.86 9.65
CA GLU A 216 7.05 -4.99 9.90
C GLU A 216 7.85 -6.29 9.84
N ALA A 217 7.76 -7.09 10.90
CA ALA A 217 8.30 -8.44 10.96
C ALA A 217 7.16 -9.45 10.99
N TYR A 218 7.25 -10.48 10.17
CA TYR A 218 6.37 -11.64 10.22
C TYR A 218 6.92 -12.65 11.23
N GLY A 219 6.06 -13.10 12.15
CA GLY A 219 6.42 -14.13 13.12
C GLY A 219 6.34 -15.56 12.57
N GLU A 220 6.69 -16.52 13.41
CA GLU A 220 6.60 -17.96 13.11
C GLU A 220 5.15 -18.38 12.79
N PRO A 221 4.89 -19.11 11.69
CA PRO A 221 3.55 -19.56 11.35
C PRO A 221 2.95 -20.49 12.41
N ILE A 222 1.75 -20.16 12.87
CA ILE A 222 1.02 -20.96 13.87
C ILE A 222 -0.05 -21.80 13.14
N PRO A 223 -0.01 -23.14 13.23
CA PRO A 223 -1.00 -23.99 12.58
C PRO A 223 -2.38 -23.84 13.24
N SER A 224 -3.44 -23.94 12.43
CA SER A 224 -4.80 -23.98 12.94
C SER A 224 -5.09 -25.32 13.62
N LYS A 225 -6.07 -25.37 14.53
CA LYS A 225 -6.45 -26.60 15.25
C LYS A 225 -6.81 -27.78 14.33
N GLY A 226 -7.37 -27.50 13.14
CA GLY A 226 -7.76 -28.51 12.16
C GLY A 226 -6.69 -28.82 11.11
N ASN A 227 -5.51 -28.21 11.17
CA ASN A 227 -4.45 -28.46 10.22
C ASN A 227 -3.93 -29.90 10.37
N GLN A 228 -3.95 -30.66 9.27
CA GLN A 228 -3.40 -32.01 9.19
C GLN A 228 -2.09 -32.07 8.40
N VAL A 229 -1.63 -30.94 7.84
CA VAL A 229 -0.35 -30.89 7.12
C VAL A 229 0.78 -30.85 8.15
N GLU A 230 1.54 -31.94 8.24
CA GLU A 230 2.60 -32.09 9.25
C GLU A 230 3.73 -31.09 9.08
N GLN A 231 4.13 -30.82 7.84
CA GLN A 231 5.25 -29.93 7.53
C GLN A 231 4.75 -28.59 6.99
N LEU A 232 5.26 -27.50 7.57
CA LEU A 232 5.01 -26.16 7.07
C LEU A 232 5.51 -26.04 5.61
N PRO A 233 4.64 -25.69 4.64
CA PRO A 233 5.07 -25.52 3.25
C PRO A 233 6.21 -24.51 3.12
N THR A 234 7.27 -24.88 2.39
CA THR A 234 8.51 -24.10 2.27
C THR A 234 8.27 -22.69 1.74
N TYR A 235 7.29 -22.50 0.86
CA TYR A 235 6.97 -21.18 0.29
C TYR A 235 6.50 -20.19 1.37
N ILE A 236 5.83 -20.66 2.43
CA ILE A 236 5.38 -19.83 3.55
C ILE A 236 6.58 -19.40 4.39
N ASN A 237 7.38 -20.36 4.87
CA ASN A 237 8.53 -20.08 5.73
C ASN A 237 9.56 -19.19 5.01
N SER A 238 9.85 -19.50 3.75
CA SER A 238 10.78 -18.73 2.94
C SER A 238 10.30 -17.30 2.70
N TYR A 239 8.99 -17.10 2.51
CA TYR A 239 8.43 -15.75 2.39
C TYR A 239 8.55 -14.97 3.69
N VAL A 240 8.14 -15.55 4.82
CA VAL A 240 8.21 -14.91 6.15
C VAL A 240 9.63 -14.43 6.44
N ALA A 241 10.63 -15.30 6.28
CA ALA A 241 12.03 -14.95 6.51
C ALA A 241 12.51 -13.83 5.57
N ARG A 242 12.29 -13.97 4.24
CA ARG A 242 12.74 -12.98 3.25
C ARG A 242 12.04 -11.64 3.39
N ALA A 243 10.74 -11.63 3.66
CA ALA A 243 9.96 -10.40 3.78
C ALA A 243 10.36 -9.61 5.03
N THR A 244 10.57 -10.28 6.16
CA THR A 244 11.08 -9.66 7.39
C THR A 244 12.46 -9.06 7.17
N GLU A 245 13.40 -9.80 6.57
CA GLU A 245 14.76 -9.28 6.32
C GLU A 245 14.75 -8.14 5.30
N GLY A 246 13.92 -8.23 4.26
CA GLY A 246 13.76 -7.17 3.27
C GLY A 246 13.17 -5.89 3.88
N ASN A 247 12.18 -6.01 4.77
CA ASN A 247 11.62 -4.88 5.50
C ASN A 247 12.64 -4.24 6.45
N ARG A 248 13.40 -5.07 7.17
CA ARG A 248 14.49 -4.63 8.05
C ARG A 248 15.57 -3.88 7.29
N THR A 249 16.04 -4.43 6.18
CA THR A 249 17.06 -3.81 5.32
C THR A 249 16.59 -2.44 4.84
N LYS A 250 15.37 -2.35 4.29
CA LYS A 250 14.81 -1.07 3.82
C LYS A 250 14.72 -0.01 4.92
N ALA A 251 14.29 -0.39 6.13
CA ALA A 251 14.21 0.54 7.26
C ALA A 251 15.60 1.02 7.73
N LEU A 252 16.59 0.12 7.74
CA LEU A 252 17.97 0.46 8.08
C LEU A 252 18.61 1.37 7.04
N ASP A 253 18.39 1.10 5.75
CA ASP A 253 18.90 1.93 4.66
C ASP A 253 18.23 3.31 4.71
N ALA A 254 16.91 3.36 4.88
CA ALA A 254 16.17 4.61 5.05
C ALA A 254 16.67 5.44 6.25
N ALA A 255 17.14 4.81 7.33
CA ALA A 255 17.69 5.50 8.50
C ALA A 255 19.11 6.03 8.29
N LYS A 256 19.86 5.48 7.32
CA LYS A 256 21.26 5.84 7.01
C LYS A 256 21.42 6.74 5.80
N GLU A 257 20.31 7.05 5.10
CA GLU A 257 20.32 8.04 4.03
C GLU A 257 20.84 9.38 4.60
N PRO A 258 21.83 10.01 3.96
CA PRO A 258 22.37 11.30 4.41
C PRO A 258 21.33 12.44 4.40
#